data_AF-T2IZC4-F1
#
_entry.id   AF-T2IZC4-F1
#
_cell.length_a   1.000
_cell.length_b   1.000
_cell.length_c   1.000
_cell.angle_alpha   90.00
_cell.angle_beta   90.00
_cell.angle_gamma   90.00
#
_symmetry.space_group_name_H-M   'P 1'
#
loop_
_entity.id
_entity.type
_entity.pdbx_description
1 polymer ?
#
loop_
_entity_poly.entity_id
_entity_poly.type
_entity_poly.pdbx_seq_one_letter_code
_entity_poly.pdbx_strand_id
1 'polypeptide(L)' 'MKIIQTVGTVQDYEIKVTLPEPLKDGEVDVIIIAKNELDEFEQRHQLMIEKGYDTPSKVMELIRQVKLEMLSEKGKA' A
#
# COMPACT_ATOMS: atom_id res chain seq x y z
N MET A 1 20.58 21.50 -8.47
CA MET A 1 19.50 20.49 -8.37
C MET A 1 18.25 21.11 -8.97
N LYS A 2 17.67 20.51 -10.01
CA LYS A 2 16.43 20.95 -10.66
C LYS A 2 15.45 19.79 -10.62
N ILE A 3 14.27 20.00 -10.03
CA ILE A 3 13.22 18.99 -9.95
C ILE A 3 12.19 19.34 -11.03
N ILE A 4 11.88 18.39 -11.92
CA ILE A 4 10.85 18.53 -12.95
C ILE A 4 9.69 17.62 -12.56
N GLN A 5 8.53 18.20 -12.29
CA GLN A 5 7.29 17.46 -12.09
C GLN A 5 6.50 17.46 -13.40
N THR A 6 6.25 16.28 -13.95
CA THR A 6 5.49 16.10 -15.18
C THR A 6 4.61 14.86 -15.06
N VAL A 7 3.60 14.75 -15.93
CA VAL A 7 2.67 13.62 -15.96
C VAL A 7 3.14 12.64 -17.02
N GLY A 8 3.51 11.44 -16.59
CA GLY A 8 3.80 10.31 -17.48
C GLY A 8 2.55 9.50 -17.78
N THR A 9 2.54 8.84 -18.92
CA THR A 9 1.55 7.78 -19.23
C THR A 9 2.19 6.42 -18.97
N VAL A 10 1.44 5.52 -18.34
CA VAL A 10 1.86 4.13 -18.09
C VAL A 10 1.12 3.23 -19.08
N GLN A 11 1.85 2.45 -19.87
CA GLN A 11 1.29 1.47 -20.79
C GLN A 11 2.24 0.27 -20.86
N ASP A 12 1.72 -0.96 -20.72
CA ASP A 12 2.49 -2.20 -20.80
C ASP A 12 3.75 -2.21 -19.90
N TYR A 13 3.62 -1.70 -18.67
CA TYR A 13 4.70 -1.54 -17.69
C TYR A 13 5.81 -0.53 -18.09
N GLU A 14 5.63 0.20 -19.19
CA GLU A 14 6.51 1.30 -19.59
C GLU A 14 5.94 2.65 -19.18
N ILE A 15 6.81 3.55 -18.68
CA ILE A 15 6.46 4.93 -18.38
C ILE A 15 7.02 5.83 -19.48
N LYS A 16 6.12 6.46 -20.25
CA LYS A 16 6.50 7.51 -21.21
C LYS A 16 6.27 8.87 -20.61
N VAL A 17 7.36 9.62 -20.46
CA VAL A 17 7.36 10.98 -19.92
C VAL A 17 7.77 11.97 -21.00
N THR A 18 6.97 13.02 -21.21
CA THR A 18 7.37 14.16 -22.04
C THR A 18 7.90 15.26 -21.14
N LEU A 19 9.16 15.65 -21.37
CA LEU A 19 9.77 16.76 -20.64
C LEU A 19 9.30 18.09 -21.23
N PRO A 20 8.86 19.06 -20.41
CA PRO A 20 8.44 20.38 -20.89
C PRO A 20 9.61 21.22 -21.39
N GLU A 21 10.83 20.91 -20.94
CA GLU A 21 12.07 21.58 -21.31
C GLU A 21 13.17 20.55 -21.54
N PRO A 22 14.11 20.81 -22.47
CA PRO A 22 15.26 19.95 -22.67
C PRO A 22 16.13 19.92 -21.40
N LEU A 23 16.49 18.71 -20.97
CA LEU A 23 17.52 18.49 -19.97
C LEU A 23 18.87 18.31 -20.67
N LYS A 24 19.96 18.70 -19.98
CA LYS A 24 21.30 18.38 -20.46
C LYS A 24 21.54 16.88 -20.36
N ASP A 25 22.34 16.34 -21.26
CA ASP A 25 22.76 14.94 -21.21
C ASP A 25 23.41 14.63 -19.86
N GLY A 26 23.02 13.51 -19.24
CA GLY A 26 23.48 13.09 -17.93
C GLY A 26 22.52 12.11 -17.25
N GLU A 27 22.88 11.70 -16.03
CA GLU A 27 22.04 10.85 -15.18
C GLU A 27 21.00 11.70 -14.41
N VAL A 28 19.82 11.14 -14.21
CA VAL A 28 18.74 11.78 -13.44
C VAL A 28 18.12 10.78 -12.47
N ASP A 29 17.77 11.26 -11.28
CA ASP A 29 16.95 10.50 -10.34
C ASP A 29 15.48 10.55 -10.78
N VAL A 30 14.81 9.39 -10.77
CA VAL A 30 13.39 9.27 -11.14
C VAL A 30 12.55 8.89 -9.93
N ILE A 31 11.53 9.69 -9.63
CA ILE A 31 10.54 9.41 -8.58
C ILE A 31 9.18 9.16 -9.23
N ILE A 32 8.60 7.99 -8.98
CA ILE A 32 7.30 7.58 -9.53
C ILE A 32 6.27 7.57 -8.40
N ILE A 33 5.17 8.28 -8.57
CA ILE A 33 4.03 8.29 -7.64
C ILE A 33 2.79 7.81 -8.39
N ALA A 34 2.36 6.58 -8.12
CA ALA A 34 1.15 6.02 -8.69
C ALA A 34 -0.07 6.55 -7.94
N LYS A 35 -0.89 7.40 -8.58
CA LYS A 35 -2.03 8.05 -7.92
C LYS A 35 -3.25 7.15 -7.71
N ASN A 36 -3.38 6.12 -8.53
CA ASN A 36 -4.56 5.25 -8.56
C ASN A 36 -4.27 3.83 -8.04
N GLU A 37 -3.02 3.56 -7.67
CA GLU A 37 -2.67 2.31 -7.02
C GLU A 37 -2.85 2.50 -5.51
N LEU A 38 -3.52 1.53 -4.88
CA LEU A 38 -3.65 1.52 -3.44
C LEU A 38 -2.27 1.28 -2.85
N ASP A 39 -1.86 2.13 -1.93
CA ASP A 39 -0.65 1.85 -1.15
C ASP A 39 -0.88 0.65 -0.21
N GLU A 40 0.19 0.15 0.40
CA GLU A 40 0.11 -0.99 1.32
C GLU A 40 -0.82 -0.74 2.52
N PHE A 41 -0.98 0.52 2.93
CA PHE A 41 -1.88 0.86 4.02
C PHE A 41 -3.33 0.70 3.58
N GLU A 42 -3.68 1.27 2.43
CA GLU A 42 -5.02 1.22 1.85
C GLU A 42 -5.41 -0.21 1.47
N GLN A 43 -4.49 -0.99 0.89
CA GLN A 43 -4.71 -2.42 0.60
C GLN A 43 -5.04 -3.20 1.87
N ARG A 44 -4.26 -3.00 2.95
CA ARG A 44 -4.51 -3.67 4.23
C ARG A 44 -5.81 -3.21 4.86
N HIS A 45 -6.15 -1.93 4.75
CA HIS A 45 -7.38 -1.40 5.28
C HIS A 45 -8.60 -2.02 4.59
N GLN A 46 -8.60 -2.11 3.26
CA GLN A 46 -9.65 -2.78 2.50
C GLN A 46 -9.79 -4.25 2.87
N LEU A 47 -8.68 -4.97 3.04
CA LEU A 47 -8.70 -6.35 3.51
C LEU A 47 -9.35 -6.47 4.90
N MET A 48 -9.02 -5.57 5.83
CA MET A 48 -9.62 -5.57 7.16
C MET A 48 -11.12 -5.30 7.09
N ILE A 49 -11.58 -4.40 6.21
CA ILE A 49 -13.00 -4.16 5.97
C ILE A 49 -13.68 -5.42 5.42
N GLU A 50 -13.11 -6.06 4.39
CA GLU A 50 -13.64 -7.28 3.78
C GLU A 50 -13.76 -8.42 4.80
N LYS A 51 -12.78 -8.54 5.69
CA LYS A 51 -12.77 -9.53 6.78
C LYS A 51 -13.67 -9.14 7.96
N GLY A 52 -14.29 -7.96 7.93
CA GLY A 52 -15.17 -7.47 8.99
C GLY A 52 -14.43 -7.02 10.25
N TYR A 53 -13.19 -6.57 10.13
CA TYR A 53 -12.34 -6.04 11.21
C TYR A 53 -12.04 -4.55 11.04
N ASP A 54 -13.00 -3.80 10.49
CA ASP A 54 -12.94 -2.37 10.19
C ASP A 54 -12.87 -1.46 11.43
N THR A 55 -13.19 -1.98 12.63
CA THR A 55 -13.16 -1.21 13.87
C THR A 55 -12.24 -1.82 14.94
N PRO A 56 -11.67 -0.99 15.84
CA PRO A 56 -10.86 -1.49 16.96
C PRO A 56 -11.60 -2.50 17.85
N SER A 57 -12.92 -2.36 17.99
CA SER A 57 -13.75 -3.28 18.77
C SER A 57 -13.78 -4.68 18.17
N LYS A 58 -13.96 -4.80 16.85
CA LYS A 58 -14.00 -6.10 16.14
C LYS A 58 -12.62 -6.77 16.14
N VAL A 59 -11.54 -5.98 16.02
CA VAL A 59 -10.17 -6.49 16.18
C VAL A 59 -9.96 -7.03 17.59
N MET A 60 -10.42 -6.34 18.62
CA MET A 60 -10.29 -6.82 20.00
C MET A 60 -11.12 -8.07 20.28
N GLU A 61 -12.29 -8.20 19.65
CA GLU A 61 -13.10 -9.40 19.75
C GLU A 61 -12.38 -10.61 19.15
N LEU A 62 -11.75 -10.44 17.97
CA LEU A 62 -10.91 -11.48 17.36
C LEU A 62 -9.75 -11.89 18.28
N ILE A 63 -9.02 -10.92 18.81
CA ILE A 63 -7.91 -11.19 19.75
C ILE A 63 -8.42 -11.97 20.97
N ARG A 64 -9.60 -11.63 21.48
CA ARG A 64 -10.21 -12.32 22.61
C ARG A 64 -10.58 -13.76 22.25
N GLN A 65 -11.18 -13.98 21.08
CA GLN A 65 -11.54 -15.32 20.59
C GLN A 65 -10.29 -16.20 20.46
N VAL A 66 -9.27 -15.74 19.73
CA VAL A 66 -8.01 -16.48 19.56
C VAL A 66 -7.36 -16.79 20.90
N LYS A 67 -7.33 -15.83 21.83
CA LYS A 67 -6.77 -16.05 23.18
C LYS A 67 -7.52 -17.13 23.96
N LEU A 68 -8.85 -17.15 23.87
CA LEU A 68 -9.67 -18.18 24.51
C LEU A 68 -9.45 -19.55 23.87
N GLU A 69 -9.35 -19.62 22.54
CA GLU A 69 -9.04 -20.85 21.81
C GLU A 69 -7.69 -21.43 22.25
N MET A 70 -6.63 -20.61 22.25
CA MET A 70 -5.29 -21.04 22.70
C MET A 70 -5.25 -21.52 24.16
N LEU A 71 -6.02 -20.88 25.05
CA LEU A 71 -6.13 -21.30 26.44
C LEU A 71 -6.91 -22.63 26.58
N SER A 72 -7.95 -22.81 25.76
CA SER A 72 -8.75 -24.04 25.74
C SER A 72 -7.95 -25.24 25.22
N GLU A 73 -7.04 -25.03 24.26
CA GLU A 73 -6.12 -26.05 23.77
C GLU A 73 -5.06 -26.40 24.82
N LYS A 74 -4.52 -25.40 25.55
CA LYS A 74 -3.56 -25.64 26.63
C LYS A 74 -4.16 -26.31 27.86
N GLY A 75 -5.47 -26.19 28.09
CA GLY A 75 -6.18 -26.86 29.20
C GLY A 75 -6.63 -28.30 28.88
N LYS A 76 -6.40 -28.79 27.66
CA LYS A 76 -6.72 -30.16 27.22
C LYS A 76 -5.49 -31.09 27.20
N ALA A 77 -4.38 -30.68 27.82
CA ALA A 77 -3.17 -31.49 28.00
C ALA A 77 -3.06 -32.01 29.44
#